data_AF-A0A5C0SBL9-F1
#
_entry.id   AF-A0A5C0SBL9-F1
#
_cell.length_a   1.000
_cell.length_b   1.000
_cell.length_c   1.000
_cell.angle_alpha   90.00
_cell.angle_beta   90.00
_cell.angle_gamma   90.00
#
_symmetry.space_group_name_H-M   'P 1'
#
loop_
_entity.id
_entity.type
_entity.pdbx_description
1 polymer ?
#
loop_
_entity_poly.entity_id
_entity_poly.type
_entity_poly.pdbx_seq_one_letter_code
_entity_poly.pdbx_strand_id
1 'polypeptide(L)'
;MKAFLKKFSIILSIIFITSSIAVAGIPLEEVSAFIKNTKIKIQDNSPLPIKTILYKGNIYIPLEAISKMNCSFSLDAKNNTIILKNNLLFKDFKAADPWNDEIFAYGEIRNINKKERTITIEQHFDDNSISIEPDIKISENIVIIIKRNDKKMNLDFNDLRVGDIVGVVLTKNNIARGMIINN
;
A
#
# COMPACT_ATOMS: atom_id res chain seq x y z
N MET A 1 -21.07 -62.32 -46.85
CA MET A 1 -19.99 -61.32 -47.10
C MET A 1 -20.42 -59.88 -46.80
N LYS A 2 -21.50 -59.34 -47.39
CA LYS A 2 -21.96 -57.94 -47.17
C LYS A 2 -22.25 -57.58 -45.70
N ALA A 3 -22.86 -58.48 -44.93
CA ALA A 3 -23.15 -58.24 -43.51
C ALA A 3 -21.88 -58.15 -42.63
N PHE A 4 -20.82 -58.86 -43.01
CA PHE A 4 -19.54 -58.84 -42.30
C PHE A 4 -18.80 -57.52 -42.56
N LEU A 5 -18.75 -57.07 -43.82
CA LEU A 5 -18.20 -55.76 -44.21
C LEU A 5 -18.91 -54.59 -43.51
N LYS A 6 -20.24 -54.64 -43.36
CA LYS A 6 -21.00 -53.61 -42.65
C LYS A 6 -20.66 -53.55 -41.16
N LYS A 7 -20.54 -54.71 -40.50
CA LYS A 7 -20.13 -54.78 -39.08
C LYS A 7 -18.69 -54.29 -38.88
N PHE A 8 -17.78 -54.67 -39.79
CA PHE A 8 -16.38 -54.23 -39.75
C PHE A 8 -16.24 -52.71 -39.92
N SER A 9 -16.98 -52.11 -40.85
CA SER A 9 -16.99 -50.66 -41.05
C SER A 9 -17.50 -49.90 -39.82
N ILE A 10 -18.53 -50.41 -39.14
CA ILE A 10 -19.04 -49.79 -37.89
C ILE A 10 -17.98 -49.84 -36.79
N ILE A 11 -17.31 -50.98 -36.61
CA ILE A 11 -16.25 -51.13 -35.61
C ILE A 11 -15.09 -50.18 -35.91
N LEU A 12 -14.68 -50.06 -37.18
CA LEU A 12 -13.60 -49.17 -37.59
C LEU A 12 -13.94 -47.69 -37.34
N SER A 13 -15.19 -47.27 -37.62
CA SER A 13 -15.65 -45.92 -37.30
C SER A 13 -15.65 -45.65 -35.79
N ILE A 14 -16.05 -46.62 -34.96
CA ILE A 14 -16.02 -46.46 -33.50
C ILE A 14 -14.57 -46.28 -33.01
N ILE A 15 -13.64 -47.07 -33.52
CA ILE A 15 -12.21 -46.96 -33.16
C ILE A 15 -11.64 -45.60 -33.56
N PHE A 16 -11.99 -45.09 -34.75
CA PHE A 16 -11.53 -43.77 -35.21
C PHE A 16 -12.08 -42.62 -34.36
N ILE A 17 -13.33 -42.73 -33.93
CA ILE A 17 -13.95 -41.71 -33.07
C ILE A 17 -13.31 -41.72 -31.68
N THR A 18 -13.04 -42.90 -31.10
CA THR A 18 -12.45 -42.99 -29.76
C THR A 18 -10.97 -42.60 -29.73
N SER A 19 -10.20 -42.88 -30.78
CA SER A 19 -8.79 -42.44 -30.86
C SER A 19 -8.64 -40.92 -30.98
N SER A 20 -9.63 -40.24 -31.58
CA SER A 20 -9.62 -38.78 -31.74
C SER A 20 -9.79 -38.04 -30.40
N ILE A 21 -10.48 -38.65 -29.43
CA ILE A 21 -10.70 -38.08 -28.10
C ILE A 21 -9.40 -38.08 -27.27
N ALA A 22 -8.55 -39.09 -27.44
CA ALA A 22 -7.29 -39.23 -26.70
C ALA A 22 -6.23 -38.19 -27.11
N VAL A 23 -6.27 -37.68 -28.35
CA VAL A 23 -5.29 -36.71 -28.87
C VAL A 23 -5.69 -35.26 -28.54
N ALA A 24 -6.96 -35.00 -28.21
CA ALA A 24 -7.46 -33.66 -27.89
C ALA A 24 -7.25 -33.23 -26.43
N GLY A 25 -6.58 -34.06 -25.61
CA GLY A 25 -6.25 -33.70 -24.24
C GLY A 25 -5.24 -32.55 -24.20
N ILE A 26 -5.63 -31.41 -23.62
CA ILE A 26 -4.68 -30.33 -23.32
C ILE A 26 -3.62 -30.91 -22.38
N PRO A 27 -2.31 -30.82 -22.70
CA PRO A 27 -1.26 -31.29 -21.81
C PRO A 27 -1.27 -30.40 -20.56
N LEU A 28 -1.87 -30.92 -19.48
CA LEU A 28 -1.78 -30.32 -18.16
C LEU A 28 -0.56 -30.92 -17.47
N GLU A 29 0.42 -30.08 -17.12
CA GLU A 29 1.54 -30.49 -16.28
C GLU A 29 1.02 -30.60 -14.83
N GLU A 30 1.10 -31.81 -14.25
CA GLU A 30 0.74 -31.99 -12.85
C GLU A 30 1.83 -31.39 -11.96
N VAL A 31 1.45 -30.38 -11.17
CA VAL A 31 2.36 -29.65 -10.29
C VAL A 31 2.24 -30.22 -8.88
N SER A 32 3.24 -30.98 -8.43
CA SER A 32 3.34 -31.42 -7.03
C SER A 32 3.91 -30.30 -6.16
N ALA A 33 3.10 -29.78 -5.23
CA ALA A 33 3.48 -28.68 -4.34
C ALA A 33 3.03 -28.91 -2.89
N PHE A 34 3.72 -28.28 -1.93
CA PHE A 34 3.39 -28.37 -0.51
C PHE A 34 2.65 -27.11 -0.04
N ILE A 35 1.59 -27.27 0.75
CA ILE A 35 0.93 -26.14 1.40
C ILE A 35 1.56 -25.95 2.79
N LYS A 36 2.03 -24.73 3.09
CA LYS A 36 2.64 -24.37 4.38
C LYS A 36 2.09 -23.05 4.90
N ASN A 37 1.93 -22.93 6.21
CA ASN A 37 1.70 -21.64 6.85
C ASN A 37 3.03 -20.88 6.97
N THR A 38 3.14 -19.77 6.25
CA THR A 38 4.30 -18.89 6.25
C THR A 38 3.91 -17.56 6.89
N LYS A 39 4.73 -17.08 7.83
CA LYS A 39 4.56 -15.74 8.42
C LYS A 39 5.18 -14.72 7.48
N ILE A 40 4.37 -13.83 6.94
CA ILE A 40 4.83 -12.77 6.04
C ILE A 40 4.71 -11.43 6.76
N LYS A 41 5.77 -10.63 6.70
CA LYS A 41 5.82 -9.28 7.27
C LYS A 41 6.02 -8.27 6.15
N ILE A 42 5.17 -7.26 6.06
CA ILE A 42 5.37 -6.08 5.20
C ILE A 42 5.76 -4.93 6.11
N GLN A 43 7.00 -4.43 5.95
CA GLN A 43 7.54 -3.32 6.73
C GLN A 43 7.33 -3.50 8.25
N ASP A 44 6.62 -2.56 8.88
CA ASP A 44 6.39 -2.49 10.33
C ASP A 44 5.12 -3.20 10.81
N ASN A 45 4.35 -3.81 9.91
CA ASN A 45 3.15 -4.54 10.31
C ASN A 45 3.50 -5.82 11.09
N SER A 46 2.58 -6.26 11.95
CA SER A 46 2.69 -7.56 12.62
C SER A 46 2.75 -8.70 11.60
N PRO A 47 3.58 -9.75 11.81
CA PRO A 47 3.64 -10.88 10.89
C PRO A 47 2.27 -11.55 10.74
N LEU A 48 1.78 -11.67 9.50
CA LEU A 48 0.51 -12.32 9.21
C LEU A 48 0.76 -13.77 8.77
N PRO A 49 0.15 -14.78 9.41
CA PRO A 49 0.25 -16.16 8.94
C PRO A 49 -0.60 -16.35 7.68
N ILE A 50 0.03 -16.78 6.58
CA ILE A 50 -0.61 -17.01 5.29
C ILE A 50 -0.32 -18.41 4.80
N LYS A 51 -1.34 -19.07 4.24
CA LYS A 51 -1.17 -20.33 3.51
C LYS A 51 -0.45 -20.03 2.19
N THR A 52 0.78 -20.52 2.06
CA THR A 52 1.61 -20.41 0.86
C THR A 52 1.81 -21.77 0.21
N ILE A 53 2.07 -21.77 -1.08
CA ILE A 53 2.38 -22.96 -1.87
C ILE A 53 3.90 -22.99 -2.07
N LEU A 54 4.54 -24.09 -1.68
CA LEU A 54 5.96 -24.37 -1.91
C LEU A 54 6.09 -25.27 -3.12
N TYR A 55 6.71 -24.75 -4.19
CA TYR A 55 6.95 -25.50 -5.41
C TYR A 55 8.38 -25.26 -5.90
N LYS A 56 9.14 -26.35 -6.10
CA LYS A 56 10.56 -26.32 -6.52
C LYS A 56 11.42 -25.34 -5.70
N GLY A 57 11.18 -25.29 -4.38
CA GLY A 57 11.91 -24.40 -3.45
C GLY A 57 11.43 -22.94 -3.44
N ASN A 58 10.52 -22.55 -4.32
CA ASN A 58 9.95 -21.20 -4.37
C ASN A 58 8.66 -21.13 -3.55
N ILE A 59 8.45 -19.97 -2.91
CA ILE A 59 7.23 -19.66 -2.16
C ILE A 59 6.29 -18.89 -3.07
N TYR A 60 5.11 -19.46 -3.32
CA TYR A 60 4.02 -18.83 -4.05
C TYR A 60 2.96 -18.39 -3.06
N ILE A 61 2.59 -17.11 -3.16
CA ILE A 61 1.60 -16.48 -2.28
C ILE A 61 0.31 -16.33 -3.11
N PRO A 62 -0.83 -16.87 -2.64
CA PRO A 62 -2.11 -16.61 -3.28
C PRO A 62 -2.41 -15.10 -3.28
N LEU A 63 -2.86 -14.56 -4.42
CA LEU A 63 -3.18 -13.12 -4.54
C LEU A 63 -4.24 -12.66 -3.53
N GLU A 64 -5.17 -13.53 -3.15
CA GLU A 64 -6.15 -13.27 -2.08
C GLU A 64 -5.46 -12.98 -0.73
N ALA A 65 -4.28 -13.53 -0.48
CA ALA A 65 -3.54 -13.23 0.73
C ALA A 65 -2.90 -11.83 0.69
N ILE A 66 -2.60 -11.31 -0.51
CA ILE A 66 -2.03 -9.96 -0.69
C ILE A 66 -3.07 -8.87 -0.36
N SER A 67 -4.36 -9.10 -0.63
CA SER A 67 -5.41 -8.14 -0.27
C SER A 67 -5.55 -7.94 1.25
N LYS A 68 -5.22 -8.98 2.04
CA LYS A 68 -5.20 -8.92 3.52
C LYS A 68 -4.03 -8.10 4.07
N MET A 69 -3.14 -7.62 3.21
CA MET A 69 -1.92 -6.91 3.57
C MET A 69 -1.93 -5.42 3.18
N ASN A 70 -3.12 -4.81 3.07
CA ASN A 70 -3.29 -3.44 2.58
C ASN A 70 -2.68 -3.19 1.19
N CYS A 71 -2.65 -4.21 0.34
CA CYS A 71 -2.29 -4.07 -1.06
C CYS A 71 -3.54 -4.36 -1.91
N SER A 72 -3.87 -3.46 -2.83
CA SER A 72 -4.85 -3.76 -3.87
C SER A 72 -4.17 -4.37 -5.10
N PHE A 73 -4.90 -5.16 -5.88
CA PHE A 73 -4.40 -5.70 -7.14
C PHE A 73 -5.45 -5.65 -8.23
N SER A 74 -5.02 -5.56 -9.48
CA SER A 74 -5.87 -5.67 -10.66
C SER A 74 -5.22 -6.58 -11.70
N LEU A 75 -6.02 -7.43 -12.33
CA LEU A 75 -5.57 -8.28 -13.42
C LEU A 75 -5.82 -7.60 -14.77
N ASP A 76 -4.77 -7.35 -15.53
CA ASP A 76 -4.85 -7.04 -16.94
C ASP A 76 -4.83 -8.37 -17.73
N ALA A 77 -6.02 -8.90 -18.02
CA ALA A 77 -6.18 -10.17 -18.71
C ALA A 77 -5.61 -10.16 -20.14
N LYS A 78 -5.54 -8.98 -20.78
CA LYS A 78 -5.03 -8.86 -22.16
C LYS A 78 -3.52 -9.11 -22.23
N ASN A 79 -2.79 -8.62 -21.23
CA ASN A 79 -1.34 -8.74 -21.16
C ASN A 79 -0.87 -9.82 -20.18
N ASN A 80 -1.81 -10.50 -19.51
CA ASN A 80 -1.53 -11.45 -18.43
C ASN A 80 -0.66 -10.83 -17.30
N THR A 81 -0.95 -9.58 -16.96
CA THR A 81 -0.17 -8.79 -16.00
C THR A 81 -1.00 -8.54 -14.74
N ILE A 82 -0.40 -8.80 -13.58
CA ILE A 82 -0.97 -8.44 -12.29
C ILE A 82 -0.35 -7.12 -11.85
N ILE A 83 -1.17 -6.09 -11.68
CA ILE A 83 -0.74 -4.79 -11.17
C ILE A 83 -1.01 -4.79 -9.67
N LEU A 84 0.04 -4.70 -8.87
CA LEU A 84 -0.05 -4.53 -7.43
C LEU A 84 0.03 -3.05 -7.08
N LYS A 85 -0.91 -2.56 -6.28
CA LYS A 85 -0.93 -1.22 -5.72
C LYS A 85 -0.82 -1.33 -4.21
N ASN A 86 0.29 -0.84 -3.66
CA ASN A 86 0.46 -0.77 -2.22
C ASN A 86 -0.42 0.37 -1.67
N ASN A 87 -1.35 0.07 -0.75
CA ASN A 87 -2.20 1.08 -0.11
C ASN A 87 -1.58 1.60 1.20
N LEU A 88 -0.32 1.26 1.52
CA LEU A 88 0.46 1.94 2.57
C LEU A 88 0.86 3.34 2.06
N LEU A 89 -0.11 4.25 1.98
CA LEU A 89 -0.03 5.51 1.25
C LEU A 89 0.09 6.74 2.16
N PHE A 90 0.84 6.66 3.24
CA PHE A 90 1.38 7.90 3.82
C PHE A 90 2.70 7.67 4.56
N LYS A 91 3.63 8.62 4.38
CA LYS A 91 4.84 8.78 5.16
C LYS A 91 4.46 9.47 6.47
N ASP A 92 4.69 8.80 7.60
CA ASP A 92 4.56 9.42 8.92
C ASP A 92 5.89 10.07 9.35
N PHE A 93 5.88 10.83 10.44
CA PHE A 93 7.07 11.40 11.06
C PHE A 93 7.07 11.17 12.58
N LYS A 94 8.26 11.10 13.18
CA LYS A 94 8.40 10.91 14.62
C LYS A 94 7.88 12.13 15.38
N ALA A 95 7.27 11.89 16.55
CA ALA A 95 6.91 12.94 17.50
C ALA A 95 8.12 13.83 17.85
N ALA A 96 7.84 15.03 18.39
CA ALA A 96 8.90 15.93 18.87
C ALA A 96 9.73 15.24 19.96
N ASP A 97 11.04 15.37 19.88
CA ASP A 97 11.98 14.84 20.86
C ASP A 97 12.58 15.98 21.71
N PRO A 98 12.11 16.15 22.97
CA PRO A 98 12.60 17.21 23.85
C PRO A 98 14.10 17.11 24.16
N TRP A 99 14.69 15.91 24.10
CA TRP A 99 16.12 15.70 24.35
C TRP A 99 17.01 16.22 23.23
N ASN A 100 16.42 16.50 22.06
CA ASN A 100 17.08 17.09 20.90
C ASN A 100 16.64 18.55 20.68
N ASP A 101 16.12 19.20 21.72
CA ASP A 101 15.60 20.57 21.71
C ASP A 101 14.50 20.77 20.65
N GLU A 102 13.68 19.73 20.41
CA GLU A 102 12.54 19.84 19.52
C GLU A 102 11.28 20.23 20.29
N ILE A 103 10.46 21.08 19.66
CA ILE A 103 9.25 21.63 20.26
C ILE A 103 8.07 21.20 19.43
N PHE A 104 6.99 20.80 20.10
CA PHE A 104 5.68 20.64 19.48
C PHE A 104 4.85 21.89 19.78
N ALA A 105 4.38 22.57 18.73
CA ALA A 105 3.52 23.74 18.83
C ALA A 105 2.18 23.48 18.15
N TYR A 106 1.11 23.99 18.74
CA TYR A 106 -0.25 23.84 18.23
C TYR A 106 -0.88 25.22 18.00
N GLY A 107 -1.59 25.39 16.89
CA GLY A 107 -2.17 26.68 16.55
C GLY A 107 -2.91 26.71 15.21
N GLU A 108 -3.27 27.90 14.78
CA GLU A 108 -3.99 28.17 13.53
C GLU A 108 -3.08 28.93 12.55
N ILE A 109 -3.05 28.53 11.28
CA ILE A 109 -2.29 29.25 10.26
C ILE A 109 -2.98 30.59 9.96
N ARG A 110 -2.27 31.70 10.19
CA ARG A 110 -2.73 33.06 9.88
C ARG A 110 -2.21 33.59 8.55
N ASN A 111 -1.04 33.16 8.12
CA ASN A 111 -0.44 33.58 6.86
C ASN A 111 0.47 32.49 6.27
N ILE A 112 0.62 32.47 4.94
CA ILE A 112 1.47 31.54 4.21
C ILE A 112 2.25 32.30 3.15
N ASN A 113 3.58 32.37 3.28
CA ASN A 113 4.45 32.86 2.23
C ASN A 113 5.02 31.69 1.43
N LYS A 114 4.45 31.44 0.25
CA LYS A 114 4.86 30.33 -0.62
C LYS A 114 6.27 30.47 -1.19
N LYS A 115 6.77 31.71 -1.37
CA LYS A 115 8.09 31.97 -1.95
C LYS A 115 9.19 31.67 -0.95
N GLU A 116 9.02 32.10 0.29
CA GLU A 116 10.01 31.92 1.37
C GLU A 116 9.82 30.62 2.14
N ARG A 117 8.73 29.87 1.84
CA ARG A 117 8.30 28.67 2.57
C ARG A 117 8.19 28.93 4.06
N THR A 118 7.52 30.01 4.41
CA THR A 118 7.22 30.37 5.80
C THR A 118 5.72 30.38 6.03
N ILE A 119 5.32 30.04 7.25
CA ILE A 119 3.94 30.19 7.72
C ILE A 119 3.96 31.03 8.98
N THR A 120 2.92 31.82 9.18
CA THR A 120 2.67 32.49 10.46
C THR A 120 1.58 31.72 11.17
N ILE A 121 1.84 31.24 12.39
CA ILE A 121 0.82 30.58 13.21
C ILE A 121 0.45 31.42 14.42
N GLU A 122 -0.84 31.45 14.74
CA GLU A 122 -1.32 31.89 16.05
C GLU A 122 -1.42 30.67 16.96
N GLN A 123 -0.61 30.65 18.02
CA GLN A 123 -0.55 29.51 18.93
C GLN A 123 -1.79 29.44 19.80
N HIS A 124 -2.33 28.23 19.95
CA HIS A 124 -3.31 27.91 20.97
C HIS A 124 -2.56 27.40 22.20
N PHE A 125 -2.49 28.22 23.24
CA PHE A 125 -1.79 27.86 24.48
C PHE A 125 -2.62 26.86 25.30
N ASP A 126 -1.96 25.79 25.71
CA ASP A 126 -2.35 24.95 26.84
C ASP A 126 -1.40 25.17 28.02
N ASP A 127 -1.68 24.53 29.16
CA ASP A 127 -0.90 24.69 30.40
C ASP A 127 0.59 24.29 30.27
N ASN A 128 0.98 23.57 29.20
CA ASN A 128 2.34 23.09 28.96
C ASN A 128 2.99 23.72 27.71
N SER A 129 2.36 24.73 27.12
CA SER A 129 2.79 25.32 25.87
C SER A 129 3.98 26.27 26.06
N ILE A 130 5.03 26.05 25.27
CA ILE A 130 6.17 26.96 25.17
C ILE A 130 5.88 27.95 24.05
N SER A 131 6.00 29.25 24.33
CA SER A 131 5.84 30.29 23.31
C SER A 131 6.95 30.18 22.26
N ILE A 132 6.57 29.99 21.01
CA ILE A 132 7.49 30.00 19.86
C ILE A 132 7.35 31.29 19.03
N GLU A 133 8.31 31.52 18.14
CA GLU A 133 8.20 32.55 17.11
C GLU A 133 6.99 32.29 16.20
N PRO A 134 6.18 33.31 15.89
CA PRO A 134 4.97 33.13 15.09
C PRO A 134 5.30 32.77 13.64
N ASP A 135 6.41 33.28 13.10
CA ASP A 135 6.87 32.99 11.74
C ASP A 135 7.79 31.76 11.73
N ILE A 136 7.26 30.68 11.17
CA ILE A 136 7.91 29.37 11.14
C ILE A 136 8.40 29.08 9.73
N LYS A 137 9.68 28.75 9.61
CA LYS A 137 10.25 28.27 8.35
C LYS A 137 9.96 26.78 8.15
N ILE A 138 9.49 26.43 6.96
CA ILE A 138 9.12 25.07 6.58
C ILE A 138 10.29 24.39 5.88
N SER A 139 10.72 23.24 6.42
CA SER A 139 11.76 22.41 5.78
C SER A 139 11.35 21.99 4.37
N GLU A 140 12.33 21.85 3.47
CA GLU A 140 12.10 21.28 2.14
C GLU A 140 11.62 19.84 2.21
N ASN A 141 12.06 19.11 3.24
CA ASN A 141 11.73 17.70 3.48
C ASN A 141 10.59 17.51 4.49
N ILE A 142 9.77 18.54 4.70
CA ILE A 142 8.65 18.46 5.65
C ILE A 142 7.71 17.32 5.27
N VAL A 143 7.24 16.60 6.28
CA VAL A 143 6.13 15.65 6.14
C VAL A 143 4.87 16.30 6.71
N ILE A 144 3.91 16.61 5.84
CA ILE A 144 2.62 17.18 6.23
C ILE A 144 1.58 16.07 6.13
N ILE A 145 0.76 15.92 7.16
CA ILE A 145 -0.27 14.89 7.25
C ILE A 145 -1.59 15.56 7.60
N ILE A 146 -2.65 15.31 6.82
CA ILE A 146 -4.01 15.64 7.26
C ILE A 146 -4.66 14.37 7.82
N LYS A 147 -5.26 14.51 9.01
CA LYS A 147 -5.98 13.44 9.69
C LYS A 147 -7.48 13.74 9.65
N ARG A 148 -8.28 12.79 9.15
CA ARG A 148 -9.75 12.82 9.19
C ARG A 148 -10.26 11.49 9.70
N ASN A 149 -10.77 11.46 10.93
CA ASN A 149 -11.08 10.22 11.65
C ASN A 149 -9.87 9.27 11.65
N ASP A 150 -10.05 8.05 11.12
CA ASP A 150 -9.01 7.02 11.03
C ASP A 150 -8.18 7.11 9.75
N LYS A 151 -8.45 8.09 8.88
CA LYS A 151 -7.75 8.26 7.60
C LYS A 151 -6.66 9.32 7.72
N LYS A 152 -5.50 9.00 7.15
CA LYS A 152 -4.34 9.88 7.04
C LYS A 152 -3.89 9.96 5.59
N MET A 153 -3.40 11.12 5.17
CA MET A 153 -2.77 11.31 3.87
C MET A 153 -1.68 12.37 3.96
N ASN A 154 -0.66 12.26 3.12
CA ASN A 154 0.32 13.33 2.97
C ASN A 154 -0.22 14.47 2.13
N LEU A 155 0.19 15.68 2.48
CA LEU A 155 -0.06 16.90 1.71
C LEU A 155 1.24 17.55 1.32
N ASP A 156 1.19 18.35 0.27
CA ASP A 156 2.27 19.26 -0.08
C ASP A 156 2.10 20.59 0.65
N PHE A 157 3.19 21.32 0.81
CA PHE A 157 3.16 22.67 1.40
C PHE A 157 2.20 23.62 0.67
N ASN A 158 2.00 23.40 -0.63
CA ASN A 158 1.10 24.21 -1.44
C ASN A 158 -0.38 24.00 -1.14
N ASP A 159 -0.74 22.88 -0.50
CA ASP A 159 -2.11 22.51 -0.16
C ASP A 159 -2.58 23.16 1.15
N LEU A 160 -1.66 23.73 1.93
CA LEU A 160 -1.96 24.45 3.17
C LEU A 160 -2.82 25.68 2.92
N ARG A 161 -3.70 25.97 3.88
CA ARG A 161 -4.61 27.12 3.83
C ARG A 161 -4.54 27.93 5.11
N VAL A 162 -4.78 29.23 4.95
CA VAL A 162 -5.03 30.10 6.10
C VAL A 162 -6.32 29.65 6.76
N GLY A 163 -6.30 29.52 8.09
CA GLY A 163 -7.37 28.97 8.90
C GLY A 163 -7.21 27.49 9.26
N ASP A 164 -6.25 26.78 8.66
CA ASP A 164 -5.98 25.39 9.04
C ASP A 164 -5.45 25.32 10.47
N ILE A 165 -6.00 24.41 11.27
CA ILE A 165 -5.52 24.11 12.62
C ILE A 165 -4.42 23.05 12.52
N VAL A 166 -3.22 23.38 13.01
CA VAL A 166 -2.01 22.59 12.81
C VAL A 166 -1.26 22.32 14.10
N GLY A 167 -0.75 21.11 14.22
CA GLY A 167 0.33 20.75 15.14
C GLY A 167 1.65 20.66 14.37
N VAL A 168 2.67 21.41 14.79
CA VAL A 168 3.95 21.53 14.10
C VAL A 168 5.06 21.02 15.01
N VAL A 169 5.95 20.17 14.47
CA VAL A 169 7.18 19.77 15.14
C VAL A 169 8.33 20.61 14.62
N LEU A 170 8.88 21.43 15.50
CA LEU A 170 10.01 22.29 15.26
C LEU A 170 11.30 21.63 15.73
N THR A 171 12.33 21.76 14.90
CA THR A 171 13.71 21.45 15.30
C THR A 171 14.25 22.55 16.21
N LYS A 172 15.41 22.30 16.84
CA LYS A 172 16.16 23.29 17.64
C LYS A 172 16.46 24.63 16.94
N ASN A 173 16.37 24.67 15.61
CA ASN A 173 16.60 25.87 14.80
C ASN A 173 15.28 26.57 14.41
N ASN A 174 14.15 26.27 15.08
CA ASN A 174 12.81 26.74 14.74
C ASN A 174 12.34 26.41 13.30
N ILE A 175 12.90 25.35 12.69
CA ILE A 175 12.48 24.87 11.37
C ILE A 175 11.50 23.72 11.55
N ALA A 176 10.34 23.81 10.91
CA ALA A 176 9.33 22.76 10.91
C ALA A 176 9.78 21.55 10.08
N ARG A 177 9.87 20.38 10.73
CA ARG A 177 10.19 19.09 10.08
C ARG A 177 8.97 18.19 9.87
N GLY A 178 7.89 18.43 10.60
CA GLY A 178 6.65 17.68 10.49
C GLY A 178 5.45 18.54 10.88
N MET A 179 4.31 18.27 10.24
CA MET A 179 3.06 18.99 10.51
C MET A 179 1.87 18.04 10.40
N ILE A 180 0.95 18.14 11.36
CA ILE A 180 -0.34 17.46 11.33
C ILE A 180 -1.43 18.51 11.26
N ILE A 181 -2.29 18.41 10.26
CA ILE A 181 -3.49 19.24 10.11
C ILE A 181 -4.65 18.47 10.72
N ASN A 182 -5.33 19.12 11.67
CA ASN A 182 -6.54 18.61 12.28
C ASN A 182 -7.73 19.42 11.77
N ASN A 183 -8.75 18.73 11.28
CA ASN A 183 -9.88 19.35 10.59
C ASN A 183 -11.19 18.67 10.95
#